data_AF-A0A0F7FV84-F1
#
_entry.id   AF-A0A0F7FV84-F1
#
_cell.length_a   1.000
_cell.length_b   1.000
_cell.length_c   1.000
_cell.angle_alpha   90.00
_cell.angle_beta   90.00
_cell.angle_gamma   90.00
#
_symmetry.space_group_name_H-M   'P 1'
#
loop_
_entity.id
_entity.type
_entity.pdbx_description
1 polymer ?
#
loop_
_entity_poly.entity_id
_entity_poly.type
_entity_poly.pdbx_seq_one_letter_code
_entity_poly.pdbx_strand_id
1 'polypeptide(L)' 'MVTTASMKGLEFDSVFVPDLDAYTEDPTGVDVRLRLFVLCTRAREDLYFAHRGPEEPAVLSGIPDSLLARHAA' A
#
# COMPACT_ATOMS: atom_id res chain seq x y z
N MET A 1 12.18 -12.95 -2.85
CA MET A 1 10.97 -12.35 -2.25
C MET A 1 11.43 -11.48 -1.10
N VAL A 2 11.12 -10.18 -1.13
CA VAL A 2 11.55 -9.20 -0.11
C VAL A 2 10.44 -9.09 0.93
N THR A 3 10.78 -9.08 2.22
CA THR A 3 9.81 -8.86 3.30
C THR A 3 9.82 -7.40 3.74
N THR A 4 8.74 -6.97 4.38
CA THR A 4 8.62 -5.62 4.98
C THR A 4 9.76 -5.28 5.95
N ALA A 5 10.36 -6.30 6.58
CA ALA A 5 11.51 -6.11 7.48
C ALA A 5 12.83 -5.85 6.72
N SER A 6 12.96 -6.31 5.48
CA SER A 6 14.21 -6.29 4.70
C SER A 6 14.31 -5.15 3.67
N MET A 7 13.24 -4.40 3.45
CA MET A 7 13.12 -3.38 2.40
C MET A 7 13.73 -2.02 2.74
N LYS A 8 14.08 -1.78 4.00
CA LYS A 8 14.59 -0.47 4.43
C LYS A 8 15.95 -0.20 3.78
N GLY A 9 16.05 0.91 3.05
CA GLY A 9 17.27 1.29 2.30
C GLY A 9 17.36 0.70 0.89
N LEU A 10 16.34 -0.05 0.44
CA LEU A 10 16.16 -0.44 -0.95
C LEU A 10 15.20 0.52 -1.64
N GLU A 11 15.31 0.60 -2.96
CA GLU A 11 14.41 1.33 -3.87
C GLU A 11 14.17 0.47 -5.11
N PHE A 12 12.98 0.58 -5.69
CA PHE A 12 12.54 -0.18 -6.85
C PHE A 12 11.82 0.74 -7.82
N ASP A 13 11.93 0.49 -9.12
CA ASP A 13 11.21 1.27 -10.13
C ASP A 13 9.69 1.13 -9.94
N SER A 14 9.24 -0.11 -9.74
CA SER A 14 7.83 -0.42 -9.46
C SER A 14 7.69 -1.22 -8.16
N VAL A 15 6.68 -0.88 -7.34
CA VAL A 15 6.33 -1.59 -6.11
C VAL A 15 4.88 -2.04 -6.15
N PHE A 16 4.67 -3.30 -5.76
CA PHE A 16 3.35 -3.88 -5.55
C PHE A 16 3.17 -4.14 -4.06
N VAL A 17 2.12 -3.58 -3.47
CA VAL A 17 1.71 -3.83 -2.09
C VAL A 17 0.53 -4.79 -2.11
N PRO A 18 0.76 -6.11 -1.96
CA PRO A 18 -0.30 -7.11 -1.99
C PRO A 18 -1.05 -7.20 -0.67
N ASP A 19 -2.16 -7.96 -0.70
CA ASP A 19 -2.92 -8.38 0.46
C ASP A 19 -3.37 -7.22 1.37
N LEU A 20 -3.77 -6.08 0.78
CA LEU A 20 -4.22 -4.93 1.58
C LEU A 20 -5.45 -5.23 2.46
N ASP A 21 -6.23 -6.26 2.16
CA ASP A 21 -7.33 -6.71 3.03
C ASP A 21 -6.86 -7.17 4.41
N ALA A 22 -5.56 -7.49 4.57
CA ALA A 22 -5.00 -7.88 5.86
C ALA A 22 -4.84 -6.69 6.84
N TYR A 23 -4.98 -5.45 6.36
CA TYR A 23 -4.92 -4.25 7.19
C TYR A 23 -6.30 -3.96 7.79
N THR A 24 -6.65 -4.71 8.84
CA THR A 24 -7.93 -4.59 9.54
C THR A 24 -7.90 -3.61 10.72
N GLU A 25 -6.73 -3.05 11.05
CA GLU A 25 -6.60 -2.08 12.15
C GLU A 25 -7.16 -0.70 11.75
N ASP A 26 -7.25 0.20 12.73
CA ASP A 26 -7.67 1.60 12.48
C ASP A 26 -6.77 2.24 11.41
N PRO A 27 -7.32 2.68 10.26
CA PRO A 27 -6.54 3.28 9.18
C PRO A 27 -5.93 4.64 9.57
N THR A 28 -6.43 5.27 10.63
CA THR A 28 -5.86 6.50 11.20
C THR A 28 -4.80 6.23 12.27
N GLY A 29 -4.51 4.95 12.56
CA GLY A 29 -3.46 4.53 13.46
C GLY A 29 -2.06 4.89 12.95
N VAL A 30 -1.20 5.39 13.83
CA VAL A 30 0.18 5.78 13.49
C VAL A 30 0.97 4.60 12.92
N ASP A 31 0.84 3.42 13.52
CA ASP A 31 1.62 2.23 13.15
C ASP A 31 1.26 1.69 11.76
N VAL A 32 -0.02 1.75 11.38
CA VAL A 32 -0.49 1.36 10.04
C VAL A 32 0.04 2.34 9.00
N ARG A 33 -0.13 3.64 9.25
CA ARG A 33 0.35 4.68 8.32
C ARG A 33 1.86 4.65 8.13
N LEU A 34 2.63 4.43 9.19
CA LEU A 34 4.09 4.33 9.09
C LEU A 34 4.51 3.09 8.29
N ARG A 35 3.85 1.93 8.51
CA ARG A 35 4.09 0.72 7.71
C ARG A 35 3.80 0.98 6.23
N LEU A 36 2.64 1.57 5.92
CA LEU A 36 2.26 1.87 4.54
C LEU A 36 3.20 2.89 3.89
N PHE A 37 3.56 3.96 4.61
CA PHE A 37 4.51 4.98 4.15
C PHE A 37 5.87 4.38 3.77
N VAL A 38 6.40 3.48 4.60
CA VAL A 38 7.67 2.81 4.30
C VAL A 38 7.56 2.00 3.01
N LEU A 39 6.45 1.29 2.78
CA LEU A 39 6.15 0.52 1.57
C LEU A 39 6.08 1.41 0.33
N CYS A 40 5.26 2.46 0.38
CA CYS A 40 5.03 3.35 -0.75
C CYS A 40 6.31 4.09 -1.16
N THR A 41 7.14 4.52 -0.20
CA THR A 41 8.39 5.26 -0.47
C THR A 41 9.51 4.42 -1.07
N ARG A 42 9.29 3.13 -1.35
CA ARG A 42 10.24 2.33 -2.12
C ARG A 42 10.03 2.45 -3.63
N ALA A 43 8.88 2.92 -4.08
CA ALA A 43 8.58 3.10 -5.49
C ALA A 43 9.26 4.38 -6.00
N ARG A 44 10.03 4.26 -7.08
CA ARG A 44 10.58 5.42 -7.80
C ARG A 44 9.62 5.93 -8.85
N GLU A 45 8.92 5.03 -9.54
CA GLU A 45 8.04 5.38 -10.66
C GLU A 45 6.61 4.88 -10.40
N ASP A 46 6.43 3.56 -10.24
CA ASP A 46 5.09 2.96 -10.16
C ASP A 46 4.79 2.38 -8.78
N LEU A 47 3.58 2.64 -8.30
CA LEU A 47 3.06 2.09 -7.05
C LEU A 47 1.68 1.48 -7.28
N TYR A 48 1.57 0.18 -6.99
CA TYR A 48 0.34 -0.57 -7.13
C TYR A 48 -0.10 -1.14 -5.80
N PHE A 49 -1.40 -1.05 -5.55
CA PHE A 49 -2.06 -1.63 -4.38
C PHE A 49 -2.97 -2.78 -4.85
N ALA A 50 -2.89 -3.92 -4.19
CA ALA A 50 -3.72 -5.08 -4.53
C ALA A 50 -4.47 -5.59 -3.31
N HIS A 51 -5.75 -5.88 -3.51
CA HIS A 51 -6.64 -6.49 -2.55
C HIS A 51 -7.50 -7.55 -3.27
N ARG A 52 -7.96 -8.55 -2.54
CA ARG A 52 -8.81 -9.66 -3.00
C ARG A 52 -10.26 -9.49 -2.56
N GLY A 53 -10.50 -8.73 -1.49
CA GLY A 53 -11.84 -8.52 -0.95
C GLY A 53 -12.74 -7.77 -1.93
N PRO A 54 -14.08 -7.95 -1.79
CA PRO A 54 -15.05 -7.24 -2.64
C PRO A 54 -15.09 -5.73 -2.37
N GLU A 55 -14.55 -5.28 -1.23
CA GLU A 55 -14.51 -3.89 -0.80
C GLU A 55 -13.07 -3.36 -0.80
N GLU A 56 -12.92 -2.08 -1.14
CA GLU A 56 -11.62 -1.40 -1.07
C GLU A 56 -11.17 -1.27 0.39
N PRO A 57 -9.93 -1.65 0.74
CA PRO A 57 -9.44 -1.58 2.11
C PRO A 57 -9.46 -0.15 2.67
N ALA A 58 -9.95 0.01 3.90
CA ALA A 58 -10.16 1.31 4.55
C ALA A 58 -8.87 2.15 4.67
N VAL A 59 -7.69 1.53 4.65
CA VAL A 59 -6.39 2.21 4.64
C VAL A 59 -6.19 3.11 3.41
N LEU A 60 -6.92 2.87 2.32
CA LEU A 60 -6.90 3.69 1.10
C LEU A 60 -7.95 4.81 1.10
N SER A 61 -8.93 4.79 2.01
CA SER A 61 -10.09 5.71 2.00
C SER A 61 -9.75 7.19 2.13
N GLY A 62 -8.59 7.51 2.70
CA GLY A 62 -8.09 8.88 2.83
C GLY A 62 -7.34 9.41 1.60
N ILE A 63 -7.14 8.58 0.57
CA ILE A 63 -6.42 8.97 -0.64
C ILE A 63 -7.43 9.63 -1.60
N PRO A 64 -7.18 10.87 -2.07
CA PRO A 64 -8.02 11.51 -3.06
C PRO A 64 -8.18 10.66 -4.33
N ASP A 65 -9.39 10.61 -4.87
CA ASP A 65 -9.70 9.83 -6.09
C ASP A 65 -8.86 10.23 -7.30
N SER A 66 -8.36 11.47 -7.34
CA SER A 66 -7.47 11.96 -8.39
C SER A 66 -6.06 11.35 -8.34
N LEU A 67 -5.67 10.74 -7.22
CA LEU A 67 -4.35 10.15 -6.99
C LEU A 67 -4.36 8.62 -7.06
N LEU A 68 -5.53 7.98 -7.03
CA LEU A 68 -5.66 6.52 -7.01
C LEU A 68 -6.49 6.04 -8.20
N ALA A 69 -5.81 5.50 -9.21
CA ALA A 69 -6.46 4.83 -10.32
C ALA A 69 -7.02 3.47 -9.88
N ARG A 70 -8.33 3.28 -10.03
CA ARG A 70 -9.01 2.02 -9.69
C ARG A 70 -9.14 1.16 -10.94
N HIS A 71 -8.55 -0.03 -10.88
CA HIS A 71 -8.63 -1.02 -11.94
C HIS A 71 -9.42 -2.21 -11.41
N ALA A 72 -10.60 -2.46 -12.00
CA ALA A 72 -11.30 -3.73 -11.78
C ALA A 72 -10.54 -4.84 -12.52
N ALA A 73 -10.39 -5.98 -11.85
CA ALA A 73 -9.90 -7.21 -12.47
C ALA A 73 -10.94 -7.80 -13.44
#